data_AF-A0A955Z9W4-F1
#
_entry.id   AF-A0A955Z9W4-F1
#
_cell.length_a   1.000
_cell.length_b   1.000
_cell.length_c   1.000
_cell.angle_alpha   90.00
_cell.angle_beta   90.00
_cell.angle_gamma   90.00
#
_symmetry.space_group_name_H-M   'P 1'
#
loop_
_entity.id
_entity.type
_entity.pdbx_description
1 polymer ?
#
loop_
_entity_poly.entity_id
_entity_poly.type
_entity_poly.pdbx_seq_one_letter_code
_entity_poly.pdbx_strand_id
1 'polypeptide(L)'
;SRAALDDARRELCGLVAADALAALPSDDVPHVVCLSRPRDDAASLRGLAGALTADPRVVAICGAVDPASGELVVVVARGERGSLDCGAFVQAQIKARGGRGGGKPDRAEGRFARGTSLEELAAAANAAVRA
;
A
#
# COMPACT_ATOMS: atom_id res chain seq x y z
N SER A 1 8.32 -12.48 23.63
CA SER A 1 9.53 -11.62 23.47
C SER A 1 9.30 -10.66 22.30
N ARG A 2 10.13 -9.63 22.12
CA ARG A 2 10.04 -8.72 20.95
C ARG A 2 10.12 -9.50 19.63
N ALA A 3 11.06 -10.44 19.54
CA ALA A 3 11.19 -11.32 18.38
C ALA A 3 9.90 -12.10 18.07
N ALA A 4 9.28 -12.71 19.08
CA ALA A 4 8.02 -13.44 18.89
C ALA A 4 6.87 -12.55 18.38
N LEU A 5 6.82 -11.28 18.80
CA LEU A 5 5.82 -10.33 18.29
C LEU A 5 6.10 -9.91 16.85
N ASP A 6 7.38 -9.72 16.50
CA ASP A 6 7.78 -9.38 15.14
C ASP A 6 7.52 -10.55 14.18
N ASP A 7 7.74 -11.79 14.62
CA ASP A 7 7.41 -13.00 13.85
C ASP A 7 5.91 -13.18 13.69
N ALA A 8 5.12 -13.03 14.76
CA ALA A 8 3.66 -13.07 14.69
C ALA A 8 3.10 -11.98 13.75
N ARG A 9 3.68 -10.77 13.77
CA ARG A 9 3.30 -9.70 12.83
C ARG A 9 3.59 -10.10 11.38
N ARG A 10 4.75 -10.71 11.12
CA ARG A 10 5.12 -11.18 9.78
C ARG A 10 4.16 -12.26 9.28
N GLU A 11 3.83 -13.23 10.13
CA GLU A 11 2.87 -14.29 9.84
C GLU A 11 1.48 -13.72 9.51
N LEU A 12 1.00 -12.77 10.33
CA LEU A 12 -0.29 -12.11 10.09
C LEU A 12 -0.31 -11.35 8.75
N CYS A 13 0.77 -10.62 8.42
CA CYS A 13 0.88 -9.95 7.13
C CYS A 13 0.83 -10.95 5.96
N GLY A 14 1.51 -12.09 6.11
CA GLY A 14 1.50 -13.17 5.11
C GLY A 14 0.11 -13.76 4.90
N LEU A 15 -0.62 -14.03 5.99
CA LEU A 15 -1.98 -14.58 5.92
C LEU A 15 -2.96 -13.60 5.26
N VAL A 16 -2.92 -12.32 5.64
CA VAL A 16 -3.79 -11.29 5.03
C VAL A 16 -3.45 -11.11 3.55
N ALA A 17 -2.16 -11.11 3.19
CA ALA A 17 -1.75 -11.04 1.80
C ALA A 17 -2.23 -12.25 1.00
N ALA A 18 -2.08 -13.47 1.54
CA ALA A 18 -2.52 -14.69 0.87
C ALA A 18 -4.02 -14.68 0.57
N ASP A 19 -4.85 -14.25 1.54
CA ASP A 19 -6.31 -14.12 1.36
C ASP A 19 -6.65 -13.10 0.26
N ALA A 20 -6.01 -11.93 0.27
CA ALA A 20 -6.23 -10.91 -0.75
C ALA A 20 -5.77 -11.37 -2.16
N LEU A 21 -4.64 -12.07 -2.24
CA LEU A 21 -4.10 -12.60 -3.50
C LEU A 21 -4.97 -13.73 -4.06
N ALA A 22 -5.57 -14.56 -3.21
CA ALA A 22 -6.46 -15.64 -3.62
C ALA A 22 -7.74 -15.13 -4.32
N ALA A 23 -8.14 -13.88 -4.06
CA ALA A 23 -9.27 -13.23 -4.72
C ALA A 23 -8.94 -12.64 -6.10
N LEU A 24 -7.66 -12.62 -6.50
CA LEU A 24 -7.26 -12.05 -7.77
C LEU A 24 -7.60 -12.99 -8.95
N PRO A 25 -7.96 -12.43 -10.12
CA PRO A 25 -8.05 -13.19 -11.35
C PRO A 25 -6.73 -13.92 -11.70
N SER A 26 -6.86 -15.06 -12.37
CA SER A 26 -5.71 -15.85 -12.86
C SER A 26 -5.13 -15.35 -14.19
N ASP A 27 -5.38 -14.09 -14.55
CA ASP A 27 -4.83 -13.46 -15.75
C ASP A 27 -3.39 -12.93 -15.52
N ASP A 28 -2.72 -12.43 -16.55
CA ASP A 28 -1.36 -11.89 -16.42
C ASP A 28 -1.32 -10.35 -16.43
N VAL A 29 -2.42 -9.70 -16.02
CA VAL A 29 -2.47 -8.23 -15.97
C VAL A 29 -2.11 -7.72 -14.58
N PRO A 30 -1.58 -6.49 -14.47
CA PRO A 30 -1.34 -5.89 -13.16
C PRO A 30 -2.63 -5.62 -12.38
N HIS A 31 -2.60 -5.88 -11.07
CA HIS A 31 -3.75 -5.69 -10.16
C HIS A 31 -3.41 -4.71 -9.04
N VAL A 32 -4.25 -3.69 -8.85
CA VAL A 32 -4.14 -2.80 -7.69
C VAL A 32 -4.90 -3.45 -6.52
N VAL A 33 -4.18 -3.77 -5.45
CA VAL A 33 -4.76 -4.31 -4.22
C VAL A 33 -4.74 -3.22 -3.16
N CYS A 34 -5.93 -2.80 -2.73
CA CYS A 34 -6.10 -1.76 -1.72
C CYS A 34 -6.60 -2.36 -0.41
N LEU A 35 -5.83 -2.21 0.68
CA LEU A 35 -6.21 -2.71 2.00
C LEU A 35 -6.15 -1.60 3.05
N SER A 36 -7.30 -1.34 3.68
CA SER A 36 -7.39 -0.51 4.88
C SER A 36 -7.09 -1.38 6.11
N ARG A 37 -6.15 -0.92 6.93
CA ARG A 37 -5.69 -1.60 8.13
C ARG A 37 -5.77 -0.67 9.34
N PRO A 38 -6.98 -0.38 9.84
CA PRO A 38 -7.14 0.46 11.01
C PRO A 38 -6.30 -0.12 12.16
N ARG A 39 -5.49 0.73 12.82
CA ARG A 39 -4.57 0.38 13.93
C ARG A 39 -3.22 -0.21 13.54
N ASP A 40 -2.96 -0.50 12.26
CA ASP A 40 -1.62 -0.88 11.84
C ASP A 40 -0.71 0.35 11.78
N ASP A 41 0.52 0.21 12.26
CA ASP A 41 1.55 1.23 12.11
C ASP A 41 2.24 1.14 10.73
N ALA A 42 3.10 2.10 10.42
CA ALA A 42 3.82 2.11 9.16
C ALA A 42 4.71 0.88 8.93
N ALA A 43 5.20 0.21 10.00
CA ALA A 43 5.99 -1.00 9.87
C ALA A 43 5.13 -2.20 9.47
N SER A 44 3.94 -2.35 10.06
CA SER A 44 2.93 -3.33 9.66
C SER A 44 2.47 -3.09 8.22
N LEU A 45 2.17 -1.85 7.84
CA LEU A 45 1.76 -1.52 6.47
C LEU A 45 2.86 -1.87 5.45
N ARG A 46 4.13 -1.61 5.78
CA ARG A 46 5.28 -2.05 4.95
C ARG A 46 5.37 -3.56 4.83
N GLY A 47 5.18 -4.29 5.94
CA GLY A 47 5.19 -5.75 5.95
C GLY A 47 4.10 -6.34 5.05
N LEU A 48 2.89 -5.80 5.15
CA LEU A 48 1.76 -6.20 4.31
C LEU A 48 1.99 -5.88 2.83
N ALA A 49 2.44 -4.67 2.52
CA ALA A 49 2.74 -4.27 1.14
C ALA A 49 3.84 -5.15 0.52
N GLY A 50 4.88 -5.50 1.30
CA GLY A 50 5.92 -6.44 0.87
C GLY A 50 5.39 -7.86 0.63
N ALA A 51 4.50 -8.35 1.49
CA ALA A 51 3.88 -9.67 1.31
C ALA A 51 2.97 -9.72 0.07
N LEU A 52 2.20 -8.65 -0.20
CA LEU A 52 1.35 -8.55 -1.40
C LEU A 52 2.17 -8.49 -2.69
N THR A 53 3.25 -7.71 -2.70
CA THR A 53 4.10 -7.49 -3.88
C THR A 53 5.08 -8.63 -4.15
N ALA A 54 5.07 -9.69 -3.32
CA ALA A 54 5.66 -10.97 -3.68
C ALA A 54 4.97 -11.59 -4.91
N ASP A 55 3.70 -11.27 -5.16
CA ASP A 55 3.11 -11.47 -6.49
C ASP A 55 3.58 -10.34 -7.43
N PRO A 56 4.29 -10.67 -8.52
CA PRO A 56 4.90 -9.66 -9.39
C PRO A 56 3.88 -8.77 -10.11
N ARG A 57 2.61 -9.17 -10.19
CA ARG A 57 1.52 -8.44 -10.85
C ARG A 57 0.90 -7.37 -9.94
N VAL A 58 1.19 -7.37 -8.65
CA VAL A 58 0.45 -6.54 -7.69
C VAL A 58 1.03 -5.16 -7.51
N VAL A 59 0.16 -4.15 -7.48
CA VAL A 59 0.43 -2.83 -6.92
C VAL A 59 -0.34 -2.70 -5.61
N ALA A 60 0.36 -2.75 -4.48
CA ALA A 60 -0.23 -2.65 -3.16
C ALA A 60 -0.43 -1.18 -2.75
N ILE A 61 -1.63 -0.87 -2.27
CA ILE A 61 -2.00 0.39 -1.60
C ILE A 61 -2.48 0.01 -0.19
N CYS A 62 -1.61 0.12 0.82
CA CYS A 62 -1.93 -0.24 2.20
C CYS A 62 -2.05 1.04 3.04
N GLY A 63 -3.18 1.25 3.71
CA GLY A 63 -3.42 2.48 4.45
C GLY A 63 -3.98 2.30 5.86
N ALA A 64 -3.64 3.21 6.75
CA ALA A 64 -4.21 3.32 8.09
C ALA A 64 -4.37 4.79 8.48
N VAL A 65 -5.45 5.12 9.20
CA VAL A 65 -5.61 6.45 9.80
C VAL A 65 -4.83 6.49 11.10
N ASP A 66 -3.91 7.45 11.23
CA ASP A 66 -3.19 7.73 12.46
C ASP A 66 -4.19 8.28 13.50
N PRO A 67 -4.38 7.61 14.65
CA PRO A 67 -5.42 8.00 15.60
C PRO A 67 -5.13 9.34 16.30
N ALA A 68 -3.87 9.76 16.37
CA ALA A 68 -3.49 11.00 17.04
C ALA A 68 -3.72 12.21 16.14
N SER A 69 -3.30 12.13 14.87
CA SER A 69 -3.40 13.25 13.93
C SER A 69 -4.67 13.20 13.06
N GLY A 70 -5.23 12.01 12.84
CA GLY A 70 -6.27 11.76 11.83
C GLY A 70 -5.75 11.77 10.40
N GLU A 71 -4.43 11.84 10.20
CA GLU A 71 -3.80 11.74 8.88
C GLU A 71 -3.92 10.30 8.34
N LEU A 72 -4.09 10.16 7.03
CA LEU A 72 -4.02 8.86 6.37
C LEU A 72 -2.55 8.54 6.06
N VAL A 73 -2.01 7.50 6.70
CA VAL A 73 -0.70 6.92 6.40
C VAL A 73 -0.87 5.86 5.33
N VAL A 74 -0.10 5.94 4.24
CA VAL A 74 -0.20 5.01 3.11
C VAL A 74 1.19 4.52 2.72
N VAL A 75 1.30 3.22 2.49
CA VAL A 75 2.41 2.59 1.80
C VAL A 75 1.92 2.17 0.41
N VAL A 76 2.64 2.61 -0.62
CA VAL A 76 2.45 2.18 -2.01
C VAL A 76 3.67 1.34 -2.40
N ALA A 77 3.45 0.14 -2.90
CA ALA A 77 4.51 -0.72 -3.39
C ALA A 77 4.05 -1.44 -4.66
N ARG A 78 4.98 -1.82 -5.53
CA ARG A 78 4.67 -2.66 -6.69
C ARG A 78 5.55 -3.90 -6.75
N GLY A 79 4.98 -4.97 -7.30
CA GLY A 79 5.70 -6.14 -7.74
C GLY A 79 6.52 -5.85 -9.00
N GLU A 80 7.38 -6.80 -9.36
CA GLU A 80 8.39 -6.61 -10.41
C GLU A 80 7.80 -6.29 -11.80
N ARG A 81 6.60 -6.79 -12.10
CA ARG A 81 5.91 -6.54 -13.39
C ARG A 81 5.04 -5.28 -13.37
N GLY A 82 4.88 -4.63 -12.22
CA GLY A 82 4.14 -3.37 -12.14
C GLY A 82 4.90 -2.23 -12.83
N SER A 83 4.18 -1.38 -13.58
CA SER A 83 4.72 -0.21 -14.27
C SER A 83 4.63 1.09 -13.47
N LEU A 84 3.89 1.09 -12.35
CA LEU A 84 3.66 2.30 -11.55
C LEU A 84 4.95 2.77 -10.86
N ASP A 85 5.43 3.97 -11.16
CA ASP A 85 6.44 4.63 -10.33
C ASP A 85 5.79 5.09 -9.01
N CYS A 86 6.01 4.32 -7.93
CA CYS A 86 5.38 4.58 -6.63
C CYS A 86 5.77 5.96 -6.06
N GLY A 87 7.02 6.37 -6.22
CA GLY A 87 7.54 7.64 -5.72
C GLY A 87 6.88 8.82 -6.42
N ALA A 88 6.86 8.80 -7.75
CA ALA A 88 6.21 9.82 -8.56
C ALA A 88 4.69 9.85 -8.31
N PHE A 89 4.05 8.68 -8.20
CA PHE A 89 2.63 8.57 -7.87
C PHE A 89 2.31 9.25 -6.54
N VAL A 90 3.02 8.89 -5.46
CA VAL A 90 2.79 9.46 -4.11
C VAL A 90 3.01 10.98 -4.12
N GLN A 91 4.06 11.48 -4.78
CA GLN A 91 4.29 12.92 -4.90
C GLN A 91 3.14 13.64 -5.62
N ALA A 92 2.64 13.06 -6.72
CA ALA A 92 1.49 13.61 -7.44
C ALA A 92 0.23 13.65 -6.56
N GLN A 93 -0.04 12.58 -5.79
CA GLN A 93 -1.19 12.55 -4.88
C GLN A 93 -1.05 13.57 -3.74
N ILE A 94 0.16 13.75 -3.18
CA ILE A 94 0.45 14.75 -2.15
C ILE A 94 0.22 16.16 -2.69
N LYS A 95 0.70 16.45 -3.91
CA LYS A 95 0.49 17.75 -4.55
C LYS A 95 -1.01 18.06 -4.74
N ALA A 96 -1.82 17.05 -5.03
CA ALA A 96 -3.26 17.22 -5.26
C ALA A 96 -4.08 17.34 -3.97
N ARG A 97 -3.68 16.67 -2.89
CA ARG A 97 -4.50 16.51 -1.66
C ARG A 97 -3.89 17.11 -0.40
N GLY A 98 -2.67 17.61 -0.49
CA GLY A 98 -1.86 18.01 0.66
C GLY A 98 -1.28 16.80 1.42
N GLY A 99 -0.24 17.06 2.19
CA GLY A 99 0.45 16.04 2.98
C GLY A 99 1.97 16.08 2.80
N ARG A 100 2.62 14.96 3.15
CA ARG A 100 4.08 14.77 3.02
C ARG A 100 4.39 13.32 2.70
N GLY A 101 5.54 13.07 2.10
CA GLY A 101 5.95 11.71 1.74
C GLY A 101 6.99 11.69 0.64
N GLY A 102 7.26 10.49 0.15
CA GLY A 102 8.25 10.24 -0.89
C GLY A 102 8.64 8.77 -0.92
N GLY A 103 9.56 8.43 -1.82
CA GLY A 103 10.01 7.06 -1.96
C GLY A 103 10.81 6.84 -3.23
N LYS A 104 10.97 5.57 -3.55
CA LYS A 104 11.62 5.06 -4.75
C LYS A 104 10.56 4.59 -5.77
N PRO A 105 10.94 4.28 -7.01
CA PRO A 105 10.00 3.80 -8.03
C PRO A 105 9.29 2.49 -7.70
N ASP A 106 9.86 1.66 -6.82
CA ASP A 106 9.32 0.37 -6.39
C ASP A 106 8.47 0.46 -5.10
N ARG A 107 8.76 1.43 -4.23
CA ARG A 107 8.01 1.68 -2.99
C ARG A 107 8.08 3.12 -2.53
N ALA A 108 6.93 3.66 -2.12
CA ALA A 108 6.81 4.98 -1.52
C ALA A 108 5.83 5.03 -0.36
N GLU A 109 5.95 6.08 0.45
CA GLU A 109 5.12 6.30 1.62
C GLU A 109 4.60 7.73 1.64
N GLY A 110 3.34 7.89 2.04
CA GLY A 110 2.67 9.17 2.15
C GLY A 110 1.91 9.30 3.47
N ARG A 111 1.86 10.52 3.99
CA ARG A 111 0.94 10.95 5.04
C ARG A 111 0.08 12.06 4.46
N PHE A 112 -1.20 11.77 4.28
CA PHE A 112 -2.17 12.66 3.66
C PHE A 112 -3.04 13.34 4.71
N ALA A 113 -3.55 14.51 4.35
CA ALA A 113 -4.39 15.32 5.24
C ALA A 113 -5.63 14.53 5.71
N ARG A 114 -6.14 14.91 6.90
CA ARG A 114 -7.34 14.31 7.49
C ARG A 114 -8.51 14.32 6.49
N GLY A 115 -9.21 13.20 6.40
CA GLY A 115 -10.35 13.03 5.50
C GLY A 115 -10.00 12.56 4.09
N THR A 116 -8.71 12.40 3.77
CA THR A 116 -8.30 11.75 2.51
C THR A 116 -8.81 10.31 2.46
N SER A 117 -9.46 9.91 1.37
CA SER A 117 -9.93 8.53 1.15
C SER A 117 -8.82 7.65 0.58
N LEU A 118 -8.69 6.44 1.15
CA LEU A 118 -7.77 5.43 0.63
C LEU A 118 -8.28 4.88 -0.72
N GLU A 119 -9.60 4.76 -0.87
CA GLU A 119 -10.27 4.31 -2.08
C GLU A 119 -10.02 5.27 -3.25
N GLU A 120 -10.02 6.59 -3.01
CA GLU A 120 -9.65 7.57 -4.04
C GLU A 120 -8.20 7.42 -4.51
N LEU A 121 -7.27 7.12 -3.59
CA LEU A 121 -5.88 6.84 -3.94
C LEU A 121 -5.77 5.54 -4.74
N ALA A 122 -6.51 4.51 -4.37
CA ALA A 122 -6.57 3.25 -5.11
C ALA A 122 -7.17 3.41 -6.51
N ALA A 123 -8.20 4.24 -6.66
CA ALA A 123 -8.78 4.57 -7.96
C ALA A 123 -7.77 5.31 -8.85
N ALA A 124 -7.03 6.27 -8.29
CA ALA A 124 -5.95 6.96 -9.01
C ALA A 124 -4.82 6.01 -9.42
N ALA A 125 -4.44 5.06 -8.56
CA ALA A 125 -3.44 4.04 -8.89
C ALA A 125 -3.94 3.12 -10.03
N ASN A 126 -5.21 2.70 -9.99
CA ASN A 126 -5.81 1.90 -11.06
C ASN A 126 -5.80 2.63 -12.41
N ALA A 127 -6.12 3.93 -12.41
CA ALA A 127 -6.05 4.74 -13.63
C ALA A 127 -4.61 4.83 -14.16
N ALA A 128 -3.63 5.04 -13.28
CA ALA A 128 -2.22 5.15 -13.66
C ALA A 128 -1.62 3.83 -14.17
N VAL A 129 -2.05 2.68 -13.65
CA VAL A 129 -1.58 1.35 -14.09
C VAL A 129 -2.15 0.94 -15.45
N ARG A 130 -3.31 1.50 -15.84
CA ARG A 130 -4.01 1.18 -17.09
C ARG A 130 -3.77 2.18 -18.22
N ALA A 131 -3.10 3.29 -17.94
CA ALA A 131 -2.74 4.32 -18.91
C ALA A 131 -1.51 3.89 -19.73
#